data_AF-Q39241-F1
#
_entry.id   AF-Q39241-F1
#
_cell.length_a   1.000
_cell.length_b   1.000
_cell.length_c   1.000
_cell.angle_alpha   90.00
_cell.angle_beta   90.00
_cell.angle_gamma   90.00
#
_symmetry.space_group_name_H-M   'P 1'
#
loop_
_entity.id
_entity.type
_entity.pdbx_description
1 polymer ?
#
loop_
_entity_poly.entity_id
_entity_poly.type
_entity_poly.pdbx_seq_one_letter_code
_entity_poly.pdbx_strand_id
1 'polypeptide(L)'
;MAGEGEVIACHTLEVWNEKVKDANESKKLIVIDFTASWCPPCRFIAPVFAEMAKKFTNVVFFKIDVDELQAVAQEFKVEAMPTFVFMKEGNIIDRVVGAAKDEINEKLMKHGGLVASA
;
A
#
# COMPACT_ATOMS: atom_id res chain seq x y z
N MET A 1 -2.02 10.75 -13.33
CA MET A 1 -0.86 9.86 -13.25
C MET A 1 -0.47 9.79 -11.78
N ALA A 2 -0.54 8.62 -11.15
CA ALA A 2 -0.04 8.41 -9.79
C ALA A 2 1.42 8.89 -9.69
N GLY A 3 1.71 9.84 -8.80
CA GLY A 3 3.06 10.38 -8.63
C GLY A 3 4.03 9.25 -8.29
N GLU A 4 4.97 8.98 -9.17
CA GLU A 4 6.04 8.02 -8.89
C GLU A 4 6.81 8.52 -7.67
N GLY A 5 6.97 7.68 -6.65
CA GLY A 5 7.65 8.06 -5.42
C GLY A 5 6.75 8.52 -4.26
N GLU A 6 5.43 8.51 -4.42
CA GLU A 6 4.49 9.00 -3.41
C GLU A 6 3.54 7.91 -2.89
N VAL A 7 3.03 8.11 -1.66
CA VAL A 7 1.95 7.30 -1.10
C VAL A 7 0.63 8.00 -1.40
N ILE A 8 -0.23 7.34 -2.17
CA ILE A 8 -1.53 7.86 -2.60
C ILE A 8 -2.54 7.58 -1.50
N ALA A 9 -2.98 8.62 -0.80
CA ALA A 9 -4.07 8.51 0.16
C ALA A 9 -5.42 8.50 -0.56
N CYS A 10 -6.19 7.44 -0.40
CA CYS A 10 -7.54 7.31 -0.94
C CYS A 10 -8.56 7.57 0.15
N HIS A 11 -9.39 8.60 -0.02
CA HIS A 11 -10.40 9.03 0.96
C HIS A 11 -11.85 8.78 0.53
N THR A 12 -12.07 8.38 -0.74
CA THR A 12 -13.40 8.00 -1.26
C THR A 12 -13.32 6.73 -2.10
N LEU A 13 -14.44 6.02 -2.24
CA LEU A 13 -14.54 4.82 -3.06
C LEU A 13 -14.24 5.11 -4.53
N GLU A 14 -14.66 6.28 -5.04
CA GLU A 14 -14.43 6.70 -6.41
C GLU A 14 -12.92 6.84 -6.69
N VAL A 15 -12.20 7.53 -5.80
CA VAL A 15 -10.74 7.70 -5.92
C VAL A 15 -10.03 6.36 -5.80
N TRP A 16 -10.43 5.51 -4.85
CA TRP A 16 -9.88 4.16 -4.71
C TRP A 16 -10.05 3.36 -6.01
N ASN A 17 -11.28 3.25 -6.51
CA ASN A 17 -11.62 2.47 -7.69
C ASN A 17 -10.92 2.96 -8.96
N GLU A 18 -10.84 4.29 -9.16
CA GLU A 18 -10.11 4.88 -10.27
C GLU A 18 -8.61 4.54 -10.19
N LYS A 19 -7.97 4.80 -9.06
CA LYS A 19 -6.51 4.66 -8.94
C LYS A 19 -6.05 3.20 -8.91
N VAL A 20 -6.80 2.31 -8.26
CA VAL A 20 -6.46 0.88 -8.26
C VAL A 20 -6.63 0.27 -9.65
N LYS A 21 -7.61 0.73 -10.43
CA LYS A 21 -7.78 0.34 -11.83
C LYS A 21 -6.58 0.78 -12.68
N ASP A 22 -6.20 2.05 -12.62
CA ASP A 22 -5.02 2.58 -13.34
C ASP A 22 -3.76 1.78 -13.01
N ALA A 23 -3.55 1.48 -11.73
CA ALA A 23 -2.40 0.72 -11.26
C ALA A 23 -2.41 -0.73 -11.79
N ASN A 24 -3.55 -1.40 -11.77
CA ASN A 24 -3.72 -2.75 -12.33
C ASN A 24 -3.48 -2.79 -13.85
N GLU A 25 -4.00 -1.82 -14.60
CA GLU A 25 -3.80 -1.72 -16.06
C GLU A 25 -2.33 -1.50 -16.40
N SER A 26 -1.59 -0.76 -15.57
CA SER A 26 -0.15 -0.56 -15.71
C SER A 26 0.69 -1.79 -15.32
N LYS A 27 0.06 -2.86 -14.81
CA LYS A 27 0.71 -4.09 -14.30
C LYS A 27 1.78 -3.85 -13.24
N LYS A 28 1.78 -2.67 -12.60
CA LYS A 28 2.67 -2.34 -11.48
C LYS A 28 2.27 -3.19 -10.27
N LEU A 29 3.25 -3.51 -9.42
CA LEU A 29 2.96 -4.02 -8.08
C LEU A 29 2.24 -2.91 -7.31
N ILE A 30 1.20 -3.29 -6.56
CA ILE A 30 0.46 -2.39 -5.69
C ILE A 30 0.71 -2.82 -4.24
N VAL A 31 0.98 -1.85 -3.37
CA VAL A 31 1.05 -2.08 -1.92
C VAL A 31 0.13 -1.11 -1.22
N ILE A 32 -0.81 -1.63 -0.42
CA ILE A 32 -1.80 -0.84 0.31
C ILE A 32 -1.45 -0.88 1.80
N ASP A 33 -1.26 0.26 2.43
CA ASP A 33 -1.26 0.44 3.89
C ASP A 33 -2.70 0.70 4.36
N PHE A 34 -3.34 -0.33 4.91
CA PHE A 34 -4.58 -0.16 5.67
C PHE A 34 -4.25 0.31 7.08
N THR A 35 -4.65 1.53 7.37
CA THR A 35 -4.24 2.29 8.54
C THR A 35 -5.44 2.77 9.36
N ALA A 36 -5.19 3.41 10.49
CA ALA A 36 -6.21 4.15 11.21
C ALA A 36 -5.60 5.33 11.97
N SER A 37 -6.32 6.45 12.05
CA SER A 37 -5.89 7.65 12.78
C SER A 37 -5.51 7.40 14.26
N TRP A 38 -6.22 6.50 14.91
CA TRP A 38 -6.03 6.13 16.32
C TRP A 38 -4.93 5.10 16.56
N CYS A 39 -4.37 4.49 15.51
CA CYS A 39 -3.41 3.39 15.61
C CYS A 39 -1.96 3.89 15.82
N PRO A 40 -1.33 3.65 16.99
CA PRO A 40 0.05 4.08 17.23
C PRO A 40 1.11 3.40 16.33
N PRO A 41 1.07 2.06 16.11
CA PRO A 41 1.99 1.40 15.17
C PRO A 41 1.96 2.00 13.76
N CYS A 42 0.78 2.45 13.32
CA CYS A 42 0.58 3.09 12.02
C CYS A 42 1.39 4.39 11.89
N ARG A 43 1.46 5.20 12.95
CA ARG A 43 2.26 6.44 12.96
C ARG A 43 3.76 6.16 12.84
N PHE A 44 4.25 5.06 13.41
CA PHE A 44 5.65 4.69 13.34
C PHE A 44 6.07 4.23 11.96
N ILE A 45 5.22 3.46 11.27
CA ILE A 45 5.57 2.90 9.96
C ILE A 45 5.30 3.88 8.81
N ALA A 46 4.38 4.84 8.95
CA ALA A 46 4.02 5.76 7.88
C ALA A 46 5.21 6.52 7.23
N PRO A 47 6.17 7.10 7.99
CA PRO A 47 7.35 7.73 7.39
C PRO A 47 8.24 6.72 6.66
N VAL A 48 8.36 5.50 7.19
CA VAL A 48 9.15 4.43 6.56
C VAL A 48 8.50 3.99 5.24
N PHE A 49 7.18 3.85 5.23
CA PHE A 49 6.40 3.50 4.04
C PHE A 49 6.50 4.59 2.97
N ALA A 50 6.51 5.87 3.36
CA ALA A 50 6.77 6.98 2.44
C ALA A 50 8.18 6.95 1.84
N GLU A 51 9.20 6.60 2.63
CA GLU A 51 10.56 6.41 2.11
C GLU A 51 10.68 5.18 1.19
N MET A 52 9.93 4.12 1.45
CA MET A 52 9.82 2.98 0.54
C MET A 52 9.19 3.41 -0.79
N ALA A 53 8.13 4.21 -0.77
CA ALA A 53 7.51 4.72 -2.00
C ALA A 53 8.51 5.45 -2.90
N LYS A 54 9.37 6.29 -2.32
CA LYS A 54 10.45 6.99 -3.05
C LYS A 54 11.49 6.06 -3.67
N LYS A 55 11.80 4.93 -3.02
CA LYS A 55 12.83 3.97 -3.48
C LYS A 55 12.32 3.00 -4.53
N PHE A 56 11.06 2.59 -4.41
CA PHE A 56 10.41 1.62 -5.29
C PHE A 56 9.48 2.33 -6.28
N THR A 57 10.05 3.13 -7.18
CA THR A 57 9.28 3.98 -8.11
C THR A 57 8.44 3.21 -9.14
N ASN A 58 8.73 1.91 -9.33
CA ASN A 58 7.94 1.00 -10.15
C ASN A 58 6.79 0.31 -9.40
N VAL A 59 6.60 0.62 -8.12
CA VAL A 59 5.52 0.12 -7.27
C VAL A 59 4.57 1.27 -6.94
N VAL A 60 3.27 1.00 -6.92
CA VAL A 60 2.24 1.96 -6.54
C VAL A 60 1.90 1.75 -5.07
N PHE A 61 2.04 2.80 -4.27
CA PHE A 61 1.78 2.77 -2.84
C PHE A 61 0.45 3.47 -2.56
N PHE A 62 -0.47 2.78 -1.91
CA PHE A 62 -1.73 3.33 -1.43
C PHE A 62 -1.75 3.38 0.09
N LYS A 63 -2.52 4.34 0.60
CA LYS A 63 -2.92 4.40 2.00
C LYS A 63 -4.43 4.51 2.08
N ILE A 64 -5.03 3.68 2.93
CA ILE A 64 -6.47 3.64 3.19
C ILE A 64 -6.68 3.73 4.70
N ASP A 65 -7.41 4.75 5.15
CA ASP A 65 -7.92 4.76 6.52
C ASP A 65 -9.17 3.86 6.57
N VAL A 66 -9.15 2.86 7.46
CA VAL A 66 -10.23 1.88 7.56
C VAL A 66 -11.54 2.49 8.06
N ASP A 67 -11.48 3.61 8.78
CA ASP A 67 -12.67 4.29 9.29
C ASP A 67 -13.36 5.08 8.17
N GLU A 68 -12.57 5.62 7.23
CA GLU A 68 -13.07 6.38 6.06
C GLU A 68 -13.58 5.46 4.95
N LEU A 69 -12.89 4.35 4.69
CA LEU A 69 -13.20 3.40 3.61
C LEU A 69 -13.47 1.99 4.12
N GLN A 70 -14.44 1.88 5.03
CA GLN A 70 -14.85 0.62 5.65
C GLN A 70 -15.16 -0.49 4.64
N ALA A 71 -15.85 -0.15 3.53
CA ALA A 71 -16.19 -1.13 2.49
C ALA A 71 -14.95 -1.74 1.83
N VAL A 72 -13.91 -0.93 1.58
CA VAL A 72 -12.64 -1.43 1.03
C VAL A 72 -11.91 -2.26 2.07
N ALA A 73 -11.83 -1.80 3.32
CA ALA A 73 -11.22 -2.59 4.40
C ALA A 73 -11.90 -3.97 4.57
N GLN A 74 -13.23 -4.02 4.45
CA GLN A 74 -14.02 -5.25 4.50
C GLN A 74 -13.77 -6.17 3.28
N GLU A 75 -13.74 -5.62 2.07
CA GLU A 75 -13.40 -6.36 0.84
C GLU A 75 -12.04 -7.05 0.99
N PHE A 76 -11.07 -6.32 1.55
CA PHE A 76 -9.74 -6.83 1.82
C PHE A 76 -9.64 -7.65 3.11
N LYS A 77 -10.72 -7.86 3.86
CA LYS A 77 -10.74 -8.61 5.13
C LYS A 77 -9.66 -8.13 6.10
N VAL A 78 -9.57 -6.82 6.30
CA VAL A 78 -8.61 -6.20 7.23
C VAL A 78 -9.20 -6.22 8.63
N GLU A 79 -8.49 -6.85 9.56
CA GLU A 79 -8.94 -7.04 10.96
C GLU A 79 -8.05 -6.30 11.97
N ALA A 80 -6.87 -5.82 11.55
CA ALA A 80 -5.92 -5.14 12.40
C ALA A 80 -5.15 -4.08 11.61
N MET A 81 -4.71 -3.03 12.30
CA MET A 81 -3.96 -1.93 11.70
C MET A 81 -2.56 -1.78 12.33
N PRO A 82 -1.52 -1.49 11.53
CA PRO A 82 -1.58 -1.43 10.07
C PRO A 82 -1.64 -2.85 9.47
N THR A 83 -2.30 -3.00 8.32
CA THR A 83 -2.16 -4.20 7.48
C THR A 83 -1.70 -3.78 6.10
N PHE A 84 -0.63 -4.41 5.62
CA PHE A 84 -0.10 -4.18 4.29
C PHE A 84 -0.57 -5.30 3.36
N VAL A 85 -1.19 -4.93 2.25
CA VAL A 85 -1.61 -5.89 1.22
C VAL A 85 -0.83 -5.65 -0.05
N PHE A 86 -0.21 -6.71 -0.57
CA PHE A 86 0.50 -6.70 -1.84
C PHE A 86 -0.41 -7.28 -2.92
N MET A 87 -0.60 -6.54 -4.00
CA MET A 87 -1.39 -6.97 -5.14
C MET A 87 -0.65 -6.85 -6.46
N LYS A 88 -0.98 -7.77 -7.37
CA LYS A 88 -0.55 -7.70 -8.77
C LYS A 88 -1.69 -8.16 -9.67
N GLU A 89 -2.01 -7.35 -10.67
CA GLU A 89 -3.04 -7.66 -11.69
C GLU A 89 -4.37 -8.09 -11.04
N GLY A 90 -4.83 -7.32 -10.04
CA GLY A 90 -6.08 -7.57 -9.31
C GLY A 90 -6.04 -8.71 -8.27
N ASN A 91 -4.92 -9.43 -8.14
CA ASN A 91 -4.81 -10.54 -7.19
C ASN A 91 -3.97 -10.15 -5.98
N ILE A 92 -4.43 -10.54 -4.78
CA ILE A 92 -3.63 -10.45 -3.57
C ILE A 92 -2.56 -11.54 -3.60
N ILE A 93 -1.29 -11.14 -3.49
CA ILE A 93 -0.15 -12.07 -3.57
C ILE A 93 0.62 -12.19 -2.25
N ASP A 94 0.46 -11.23 -1.33
CA ASP A 94 1.12 -11.25 -0.02
C ASP A 94 0.41 -10.32 0.98
N ARG A 95 0.67 -10.54 2.27
CA ARG A 95 0.16 -9.69 3.37
C ARG A 95 1.18 -9.60 4.50
N VAL A 96 1.22 -8.44 5.15
CA VAL A 96 1.99 -8.24 6.38
C VAL A 96 1.10 -7.52 7.38
N VAL A 97 0.94 -8.07 8.59
CA VAL A 97 0.15 -7.45 9.65
C VAL A 97 1.10 -6.83 10.67
N GLY A 98 0.83 -5.57 11.05
CA GLY A 98 1.64 -4.80 11.98
C GLY A 98 2.75 -3.98 11.31
N ALA A 99 3.43 -3.16 12.11
CA ALA A 99 4.50 -2.26 11.68
C ALA A 99 5.84 -2.99 11.41
N ALA A 100 5.80 -4.11 10.70
CA ALA A 100 6.95 -4.98 10.44
C ALA A 100 7.78 -4.48 9.23
N LYS A 101 8.53 -3.38 9.42
CA LYS A 101 9.29 -2.70 8.35
C LYS A 101 10.18 -3.64 7.51
N ASP A 102 10.85 -4.59 8.14
CA ASP A 102 11.85 -5.44 7.48
C ASP A 102 11.12 -6.46 6.59
N GLU A 103 10.04 -7.05 7.08
CA GLU A 103 9.19 -7.95 6.31
C GLU A 103 8.53 -7.23 5.11
N ILE A 104 8.01 -6.00 5.31
CA ILE A 104 7.44 -5.20 4.21
C ILE A 104 8.50 -4.96 3.12
N ASN A 105 9.73 -4.61 3.52
CA ASN A 105 10.83 -4.40 2.59
C ASN A 105 11.24 -5.69 1.86
N GLU A 106 11.31 -6.81 2.56
CA GLU A 106 11.60 -8.12 1.96
C GLU A 106 10.55 -8.49 0.91
N LYS A 107 9.25 -8.29 1.21
CA LYS A 107 8.18 -8.51 0.22
C LYS A 107 8.29 -7.57 -0.97
N LEU A 108 8.62 -6.29 -0.75
CA LEU A 108 8.88 -5.33 -1.83
C LEU A 108 10.04 -5.78 -2.72
N MET A 109 11.15 -6.23 -2.15
CA MET A 109 12.28 -6.74 -2.93
C MET A 109 11.92 -8.01 -3.71
N LYS A 110 11.17 -8.93 -3.07
CA LYS A 110 10.71 -10.17 -3.70
C LYS A 110 9.80 -9.93 -4.90
N HIS A 111 8.87 -8.97 -4.79
CA HIS A 111 7.80 -8.78 -5.79
C HIS A 111 8.03 -7.61 -6.74
N GLY A 112 8.78 -6.59 -6.32
CA GLY A 112 9.02 -5.34 -7.05
C GLY A 112 10.19 -5.39 -8.03
N GLY A 113 11.13 -6.32 -7.87
CA GLY A 113 12.15 -6.69 -8.86
C GLY A 113 13.22 -5.64 -9.22
N LEU A 114 13.00 -4.36 -8.97
CA LEU A 114 13.97 -3.29 -9.18
C LEU A 114 13.85 -2.25 -8.07
N VAL A 115 14.98 -1.91 -7.45
CA VAL A 115 15.15 -0.72 -6.61
C VAL A 115 15.87 0.31 -7.47
N ALA A 116 15.44 1.57 -7.45
CA ALA A 116 16.25 2.62 -8.05
C ALA A 116 17.60 2.67 -7.33
N SER A 117 18.69 2.35 -8.04
CA SER A 117 20.05 2.53 -7.54
C SER A 117 20.29 4.03 -7.37
N ALA A 118 20.56 4.45 -6.13
CA ALA A 118 21.10 5.76 -5.82
C ALA A 118 22.54 5.90 -6.33
#